data_AF-A0A1V9G384-F1
#
_entry.id   AF-A0A1V9G384-F1
#
_cell.length_a   1.000
_cell.length_b   1.000
_cell.length_c   1.000
_cell.angle_alpha   90.00
_cell.angle_beta   90.00
_cell.angle_gamma   90.00
#
_symmetry.space_group_name_H-M   'P 1'
#
loop_
_entity.id
_entity.type
_entity.pdbx_description
1 polymer ?
#
loop_
_entity_poly.entity_id
_entity_poly.type
_entity_poly.pdbx_seq_one_letter_code
_entity_poly.pdbx_strand_id
1 'polypeptide(L)'
;MKKFLISSWPAILLLFLIASCGKEKSLEEDLAQYYIKCKVGSVDKTFNIGAVASQLDLGGGLISYSVFGKTVSDPNNLESLGFTIQLSVPFATGTYKETDPTTDYSLAGIYNPNTTEAAEIFASRYDEEDPFQITFTEITGTTLSGIFKGKLFVNNADPDADSLVLTNGSFRVKFQK
;
A
#
# COMPACT_ATOMS: atom_id res chain seq x y z
N MET A 1 -35.15 51.86 -47.03
CA MET A 1 -33.90 51.50 -46.32
C MET A 1 -34.07 51.91 -44.87
N LYS A 2 -34.44 50.94 -44.03
CA LYS A 2 -33.61 50.29 -42.98
C LYS A 2 -33.57 51.09 -41.66
N LYS A 3 -34.15 50.43 -40.64
CA LYS A 3 -34.43 50.81 -39.25
C LYS A 3 -33.16 50.80 -38.37
N PHE A 4 -33.29 51.30 -37.13
CA PHE A 4 -32.95 50.66 -35.82
C PHE A 4 -32.62 51.77 -34.80
N LEU A 5 -33.50 52.12 -33.84
CA LEU A 5 -33.89 51.48 -32.57
C LEU A 5 -32.77 51.35 -31.51
N ILE A 6 -32.70 52.44 -30.73
CA ILE A 6 -32.43 52.67 -29.30
C ILE A 6 -32.15 51.46 -28.40
N SER A 7 -31.17 51.69 -27.53
CA SER A 7 -30.65 50.93 -26.39
C SER A 7 -31.65 50.50 -25.32
N SER A 8 -31.48 49.29 -24.77
CA SER A 8 -31.62 49.04 -23.33
C SER A 8 -30.89 47.75 -22.94
N TRP A 9 -30.03 47.86 -21.94
CA TRP A 9 -29.46 46.77 -21.14
C TRP A 9 -30.46 46.48 -20.00
N PRO A 10 -30.69 45.22 -19.55
CA PRO A 10 -29.83 44.67 -18.49
C PRO A 10 -29.73 43.12 -18.46
N ALA A 11 -28.97 42.65 -17.47
CA ALA A 11 -29.06 41.35 -16.79
C ALA A 11 -28.52 40.10 -17.51
N ILE A 12 -27.20 39.95 -17.38
CA ILE A 12 -26.48 38.68 -17.38
C ILE A 12 -27.07 37.82 -16.26
N LEU A 13 -27.79 36.76 -16.61
CA LEU A 13 -28.21 35.71 -15.69
C LEU A 13 -27.17 34.60 -15.75
N LEU A 14 -26.21 34.68 -14.83
CA LEU A 14 -25.29 33.63 -14.44
C LEU A 14 -26.12 32.41 -13.99
N LEU A 15 -26.20 31.38 -14.83
CA LEU A 15 -26.53 30.02 -14.40
C LEU A 15 -25.23 29.24 -14.33
N PHE A 16 -24.48 29.41 -13.24
CA PHE A 16 -23.49 28.42 -12.83
C PHE A 16 -24.25 27.20 -12.30
N LEU A 17 -24.58 26.29 -13.21
CA LEU A 17 -24.79 24.90 -12.86
C LEU A 17 -23.46 24.36 -12.36
N ILE A 18 -23.22 24.48 -11.06
CA ILE A 18 -22.25 23.63 -10.36
C ILE A 18 -22.87 22.23 -10.37
N ALA A 19 -22.73 21.55 -11.51
CA ALA A 19 -22.77 20.11 -11.54
C ALA A 19 -21.59 19.67 -10.66
N SER A 20 -21.90 19.37 -9.40
CA SER A 20 -21.03 18.57 -8.55
C SER A 20 -20.96 17.19 -9.19
N CYS A 21 -20.12 17.11 -10.21
CA CYS A 21 -19.66 15.86 -10.78
C CYS A 21 -18.70 15.32 -9.72
N GLY A 22 -19.26 14.60 -8.75
CA GLY A 22 -18.48 13.65 -7.95
C GLY A 22 -17.88 12.68 -8.95
N LYS A 23 -16.69 13.02 -9.44
CA LYS A 23 -15.95 12.22 -10.41
C LYS A 23 -15.56 10.96 -9.64
N GLU A 24 -16.34 9.90 -9.82
CA GLU A 24 -15.89 8.56 -9.47
C GLU A 24 -14.57 8.38 -10.23
N LYS A 25 -13.46 8.38 -9.49
CA LYS A 25 -12.16 8.06 -10.08
C LYS A 25 -12.31 6.70 -10.72
N SER A 26 -11.95 6.58 -11.99
CA SER A 26 -12.02 5.30 -12.67
C SER A 26 -11.09 4.32 -11.96
N LEU A 27 -11.48 3.05 -11.93
CA LEU A 27 -10.64 1.98 -11.38
C LEU A 27 -9.22 2.05 -11.98
N GLU A 28 -9.09 2.38 -13.26
CA GLU A 28 -7.81 2.55 -13.96
C GLU A 28 -6.93 3.68 -13.39
N GLU A 29 -7.51 4.83 -12.99
CA GLU A 29 -6.76 5.91 -12.35
C GLU A 29 -6.20 5.47 -10.98
N ASP A 30 -6.97 4.67 -10.24
CA ASP A 30 -6.56 4.14 -8.92
C ASP A 30 -5.43 3.12 -9.04
N LEU A 31 -5.50 2.24 -10.06
CA LEU A 31 -4.49 1.21 -10.36
C LEU A 31 -3.14 1.77 -10.82
N ALA A 32 -3.12 2.98 -11.39
CA ALA A 32 -1.89 3.68 -11.75
C ALA A 32 -1.33 4.51 -10.57
N GLN A 33 -2.21 4.96 -9.68
CA GLN A 33 -1.85 5.81 -8.54
C GLN A 33 -1.33 5.01 -7.34
N TYR A 34 -1.97 3.87 -7.04
CA TYR A 34 -1.66 3.05 -5.87
C TYR A 34 -1.12 1.67 -6.24
N TYR A 35 -0.03 1.28 -5.60
CA TYR A 35 0.69 0.06 -5.93
C TYR A 35 1.60 -0.38 -4.79
N ILE A 36 1.97 -1.65 -4.87
CA ILE A 36 3.17 -2.23 -4.29
C ILE A 36 3.94 -2.87 -5.45
N LYS A 37 5.22 -2.54 -5.62
CA LYS A 37 6.07 -3.06 -6.70
C LYS A 37 7.35 -3.60 -6.09
N CYS A 38 7.81 -4.74 -6.57
CA CYS A 38 9.10 -5.31 -6.17
C CYS A 38 9.56 -6.34 -7.19
N LYS A 39 10.77 -6.86 -7.00
CA LYS A 39 11.19 -8.14 -7.56
C LYS A 39 11.02 -9.22 -6.52
N VAL A 40 10.37 -10.32 -6.91
CA VAL A 40 10.34 -11.58 -6.16
C VAL A 40 11.37 -12.49 -6.82
N GLY A 41 12.53 -12.68 -6.18
CA GLY A 41 13.69 -13.24 -6.86
C GLY A 41 14.11 -12.35 -8.04
N SER A 42 14.06 -12.87 -9.27
CA SER A 42 14.37 -12.12 -10.49
C SER A 42 13.15 -11.52 -11.20
N VAL A 43 11.94 -11.89 -10.78
CA VAL A 43 10.69 -11.55 -11.49
C VAL A 43 10.09 -10.25 -10.96
N ASP A 44 9.87 -9.28 -11.83
CA ASP A 44 9.14 -8.06 -11.49
C ASP A 44 7.67 -8.35 -11.21
N LYS A 45 7.17 -7.83 -10.08
CA LYS A 45 5.79 -7.97 -9.63
C LYS A 45 5.19 -6.60 -9.33
N THR A 46 3.92 -6.45 -9.66
CA THR A 46 3.10 -5.30 -9.28
C THR A 46 1.83 -5.82 -8.62
N PHE A 47 1.56 -5.33 -7.42
CA PHE A 47 0.35 -5.59 -6.64
C PHE A 47 -0.39 -4.26 -6.49
N ASN A 48 -1.27 -3.97 -7.45
CA ASN A 48 -2.04 -2.71 -7.49
C ASN A 48 -3.54 -2.93 -7.30
N ILE A 49 -4.01 -4.18 -7.32
CA ILE A 49 -5.41 -4.48 -7.05
C ILE A 49 -5.65 -4.45 -5.54
N GLY A 50 -6.52 -3.53 -5.10
CA GLY A 50 -6.83 -3.35 -3.68
C GLY A 50 -5.63 -2.85 -2.86
N ALA A 51 -4.66 -2.18 -3.49
CA ALA A 51 -3.47 -1.66 -2.84
C ALA A 51 -3.81 -0.58 -1.80
N VAL A 52 -3.80 -0.97 -0.53
CA VAL A 52 -4.29 -0.15 0.58
C VAL A 52 -3.42 -0.31 1.82
N ALA A 53 -3.39 0.73 2.65
CA ALA A 53 -2.96 0.66 4.04
C ALA A 53 -4.17 0.82 4.96
N SER A 54 -4.30 -0.01 5.98
CA SER A 54 -5.29 0.13 7.05
C SER A 54 -4.63 0.36 8.40
N GLN A 55 -5.31 1.10 9.28
CA GLN A 55 -4.94 1.27 10.67
C GLN A 55 -5.90 0.45 11.55
N LEU A 56 -5.36 -0.19 12.59
CA LEU A 56 -6.15 -0.86 13.62
C LEU A 56 -5.56 -0.56 15.01
N ASP A 57 -6.40 -0.07 15.92
CA ASP A 57 -6.05 0.03 17.35
C ASP A 57 -6.18 -1.35 18.00
N LEU A 58 -5.07 -1.88 18.52
CA LEU A 58 -5.02 -3.18 19.19
C LEU A 58 -5.25 -3.06 20.71
N GLY A 59 -5.44 -1.84 21.22
CA GLY A 59 -5.51 -1.55 22.65
C GLY A 59 -4.12 -1.43 23.30
N GLY A 60 -4.09 -0.95 24.55
CA GLY A 60 -2.84 -0.84 25.31
C GLY A 60 -1.80 0.14 24.73
N GLY A 61 -2.22 1.04 23.83
CA GLY A 61 -1.33 1.97 23.12
C GLY A 61 -0.65 1.37 21.88
N LEU A 62 -1.00 0.15 21.48
CA LEU A 62 -0.47 -0.49 20.27
C LEU A 62 -1.36 -0.20 19.06
N ILE A 63 -0.76 0.35 18.01
CA ILE A 63 -1.44 0.58 16.73
C ILE A 63 -0.78 -0.27 15.65
N SER A 64 -1.60 -1.03 14.91
CA SER A 64 -1.18 -1.81 13.76
C SER A 64 -1.45 -1.05 12.46
N TYR A 65 -0.47 -1.03 11.57
CA TYR A 65 -0.60 -0.54 10.21
C TYR A 65 -0.30 -1.68 9.25
N SER A 66 -1.28 -2.07 8.44
CA SER A 66 -1.14 -3.17 7.48
C SER A 66 -1.28 -2.65 6.07
N VAL A 67 -0.31 -2.99 5.21
CA VAL A 67 -0.33 -2.73 3.77
C VAL A 67 -0.59 -4.03 3.05
N PHE A 68 -1.46 -4.01 2.05
CA PHE A 68 -1.83 -5.19 1.28
C PHE A 68 -2.12 -4.83 -0.18
N GLY A 69 -1.82 -5.74 -1.09
CA GLY A 69 -2.25 -5.67 -2.50
C GLY A 69 -2.20 -7.03 -3.19
N LYS A 70 -3.02 -7.19 -4.23
CA LYS A 70 -3.05 -8.36 -5.13
C LYS A 70 -2.52 -8.03 -6.51
N THR A 71 -2.06 -9.03 -7.24
CA THR A 71 -1.65 -8.89 -8.64
C THR A 71 -2.83 -8.75 -9.61
N VAL A 72 -3.95 -9.44 -9.32
CA VAL A 72 -5.15 -9.45 -10.16
C VAL A 72 -6.44 -9.44 -9.32
N SER A 73 -7.56 -9.04 -9.95
CA SER A 73 -8.88 -8.98 -9.31
C SER A 73 -9.62 -10.32 -9.25
N ASP A 74 -9.10 -11.36 -9.93
CA ASP A 74 -9.67 -12.70 -9.89
C ASP A 74 -9.69 -13.23 -8.44
N PRO A 75 -10.87 -13.62 -7.89
CA PRO A 75 -10.96 -14.19 -6.55
C PRO A 75 -10.24 -15.53 -6.41
N ASN A 76 -10.03 -16.28 -7.50
CA ASN A 76 -9.32 -17.56 -7.47
C ASN A 76 -7.79 -17.40 -7.56
N ASN A 77 -7.31 -16.19 -7.85
CA ASN A 77 -5.89 -15.87 -7.78
C ASN A 77 -5.60 -15.20 -6.42
N LEU A 78 -4.81 -15.88 -5.60
CA LEU A 78 -4.42 -15.48 -4.25
C LEU A 78 -3.06 -14.79 -4.22
N GLU A 79 -2.42 -14.57 -5.38
CA GLU A 79 -1.11 -13.93 -5.43
C GLU A 79 -1.18 -12.51 -4.85
N SER A 80 -0.49 -12.32 -3.74
CA SER A 80 -0.59 -11.11 -2.94
C SER A 80 0.66 -10.86 -2.13
N LEU A 81 0.88 -9.59 -1.81
CA LEU A 81 1.97 -9.13 -0.97
C LEU A 81 1.39 -8.19 0.08
N GLY A 82 1.83 -8.37 1.31
CA GLY A 82 1.48 -7.46 2.39
C GLY A 82 2.58 -7.37 3.42
N PHE A 83 2.49 -6.35 4.26
CA PHE A 83 3.35 -6.18 5.40
C PHE A 83 2.63 -5.41 6.48
N THR A 84 2.99 -5.68 7.73
CA THR A 84 2.41 -5.05 8.91
C THR A 84 3.51 -4.51 9.79
N ILE A 85 3.31 -3.30 10.30
CA ILE A 85 4.08 -2.75 11.41
C ILE A 85 3.14 -2.47 12.58
N GLN A 86 3.47 -2.97 13.77
CA GLN A 86 2.80 -2.64 15.01
C GLN A 86 3.69 -1.71 15.82
N LEU A 87 3.14 -0.62 16.35
CA LEU A 87 3.88 0.44 17.01
C LEU A 87 3.30 0.71 18.40
N SER A 88 4.16 0.78 19.41
CA SER A 88 3.83 1.31 20.75
C SER A 88 4.24 2.79 20.90
N VAL A 89 4.73 3.39 19.83
CA VAL A 89 5.18 4.78 19.75
C VAL A 89 4.49 5.50 18.57
N PRO A 90 4.48 6.85 18.53
CA PRO A 90 3.89 7.57 17.41
C PRO A 90 4.51 7.16 16.06
N PHE A 91 3.66 6.94 15.06
CA PHE A 91 4.14 6.54 13.73
C PHE A 91 4.88 7.69 13.04
N ALA A 92 6.15 7.45 12.70
CA ALA A 92 7.02 8.42 12.05
C ALA A 92 7.63 7.86 10.75
N THR A 93 8.02 8.77 9.84
CA THR A 93 8.84 8.40 8.69
C THR A 93 10.21 7.91 9.16
N GLY A 94 10.85 7.05 8.38
CA GLY A 94 12.10 6.41 8.79
C GLY A 94 12.17 4.95 8.36
N THR A 95 13.27 4.30 8.72
CA THR A 95 13.51 2.88 8.42
C THR A 95 13.21 2.05 9.66
N TYR A 96 12.39 1.03 9.48
CA TYR A 96 12.07 0.01 10.47
C TYR A 96 12.61 -1.33 9.96
N LYS A 97 13.17 -2.14 10.86
CA LYS A 97 13.77 -3.44 10.53
C LYS A 97 13.37 -4.47 11.56
N GLU A 98 13.16 -5.71 11.13
CA GLU A 98 12.85 -6.81 12.05
C GLU A 98 13.98 -7.14 13.03
N THR A 99 15.21 -6.77 12.69
CA THR A 99 16.39 -6.98 13.53
C THR A 99 16.72 -5.79 14.44
N ASP A 100 15.89 -4.75 14.45
CA ASP A 100 16.08 -3.63 15.38
C ASP A 100 15.87 -4.14 16.82
N PRO A 101 16.83 -3.91 17.75
CA PRO A 101 16.73 -4.40 19.11
C PRO A 101 15.69 -3.65 19.96
N THR A 102 15.05 -2.60 19.44
CA THR A 102 13.98 -1.90 20.17
C THR A 102 12.75 -2.77 20.40
N THR A 103 11.99 -2.45 21.44
CA THR A 103 10.65 -3.01 21.71
C THR A 103 9.53 -2.09 21.25
N ASP A 104 9.86 -0.95 20.62
CA ASP A 104 8.88 0.07 20.22
C ASP A 104 7.97 -0.37 19.06
N TYR A 105 8.40 -1.39 18.31
CA TYR A 105 7.64 -1.90 17.18
C TYR A 105 7.93 -3.37 16.89
N SER A 106 7.03 -3.98 16.13
CA SER A 106 7.25 -5.25 15.44
C SER A 106 6.91 -5.10 13.96
N LEU A 107 7.60 -5.83 13.11
CA LEU A 107 7.46 -5.78 11.67
C LEU A 107 7.28 -7.21 11.13
N ALA A 108 6.44 -7.36 10.11
CA ALA A 108 6.24 -8.62 9.39
C ALA A 108 5.93 -8.35 7.91
N GLY A 109 6.50 -9.15 7.01
CA GLY A 109 6.20 -9.20 5.59
C GLY A 109 5.68 -10.57 5.18
N ILE A 110 4.71 -10.61 4.27
CA ILE A 110 4.08 -11.85 3.81
C ILE A 110 3.88 -11.79 2.30
N TYR A 111 4.28 -12.83 1.59
CA TYR A 111 4.00 -13.05 0.18
C TYR A 111 3.29 -14.40 -0.02
N ASN A 112 2.09 -14.36 -0.59
CA ASN A 112 1.38 -15.55 -1.04
C ASN A 112 1.65 -15.74 -2.55
N PRO A 113 2.27 -16.86 -2.98
CA PRO A 113 2.59 -17.13 -4.38
C PRO A 113 1.41 -17.69 -5.21
N ASN A 114 0.16 -17.43 -4.81
CA ASN A 114 -1.08 -18.02 -5.34
C ASN A 114 -1.38 -19.45 -4.83
N THR A 115 -1.34 -19.65 -3.52
CA THR A 115 -1.63 -20.93 -2.86
C THR A 115 -2.64 -20.78 -1.71
N THR A 116 -3.40 -21.83 -1.45
CA THR A 116 -4.24 -21.98 -0.25
C THR A 116 -3.52 -22.66 0.89
N GLU A 117 -2.38 -23.31 0.62
CA GLU A 117 -1.62 -24.04 1.63
C GLU A 117 -0.78 -23.07 2.45
N ALA A 118 -1.12 -22.92 3.73
CA ALA A 118 -0.42 -21.99 4.63
C ALA A 118 1.08 -22.30 4.72
N ALA A 119 1.46 -23.57 4.58
CA ALA A 119 2.85 -24.01 4.59
C ALA A 119 3.64 -23.57 3.35
N GLU A 120 3.00 -23.06 2.30
CA GLU A 120 3.64 -22.56 1.07
C GLU A 120 3.66 -21.02 0.98
N ILE A 121 3.13 -20.34 2.01
CA ILE A 121 3.15 -18.87 2.11
C ILE A 121 4.49 -18.44 2.69
N PHE A 122 5.10 -17.43 2.06
CA PHE A 122 6.37 -16.88 2.50
C PHE A 122 6.12 -15.79 3.53
N ALA A 123 6.79 -15.88 4.67
CA ALA A 123 6.76 -14.88 5.72
C ALA A 123 8.17 -14.45 6.10
N SER A 124 8.32 -13.21 6.55
CA SER A 124 9.56 -12.73 7.12
C SER A 124 9.84 -13.37 8.47
N ARG A 125 11.10 -13.33 8.86
CA ARG A 125 11.59 -13.72 10.18
C ARG A 125 12.89 -12.98 10.45
N TYR A 126 13.34 -13.06 11.69
CA TYR A 126 14.65 -12.56 12.07
C TYR A 126 15.76 -13.19 11.21
N ASP A 127 16.42 -12.36 10.41
CA ASP A 127 17.56 -12.72 9.57
C ASP A 127 18.56 -11.56 9.62
N GLU A 128 19.77 -11.82 10.11
CA GLU A 128 20.79 -10.78 10.31
C GLU A 128 21.39 -10.27 8.99
N GLU A 129 21.42 -11.11 7.95
CA GLU A 129 22.07 -10.81 6.67
C GLU A 129 21.15 -9.98 5.76
N ASP A 130 19.89 -10.40 5.64
CA ASP A 130 18.86 -9.84 4.75
C ASP A 130 17.53 -9.62 5.50
N PRO A 131 17.49 -8.81 6.57
CA PRO A 131 16.27 -8.58 7.34
C PRO A 131 15.18 -7.95 6.48
N PHE A 132 13.93 -8.32 6.74
CA PHE A 132 12.81 -7.54 6.21
C PHE A 132 12.82 -6.14 6.82
N GLN A 133 12.79 -5.14 5.96
CA GLN A 133 12.87 -3.75 6.33
C GLN A 133 12.02 -2.87 5.43
N ILE A 134 11.47 -1.81 6.02
CA ILE A 134 10.64 -0.82 5.34
C ILE A 134 11.15 0.57 5.69
N THR A 135 11.30 1.41 4.68
CA THR A 135 11.54 2.84 4.86
C THR A 135 10.30 3.61 4.42
N PHE A 136 9.57 4.17 5.38
CA PHE A 136 8.43 5.06 5.11
C PHE A 136 8.96 6.45 4.74
N THR A 137 8.61 6.93 3.55
CA THR A 137 9.03 8.24 3.03
C THR A 137 7.91 9.28 3.10
N GLU A 138 6.66 8.84 3.15
CA GLU A 138 5.48 9.70 3.24
C GLU A 138 4.40 9.04 4.12
N ILE A 139 3.93 9.77 5.12
CA ILE A 139 2.80 9.40 5.98
C ILE A 139 1.86 10.61 6.03
N THR A 140 0.71 10.51 5.38
CA THR A 140 -0.33 11.57 5.41
C THR A 140 -1.66 11.00 5.90
N GLY A 141 -2.71 11.82 5.96
CA GLY A 141 -4.06 11.33 6.30
C GLY A 141 -4.66 10.38 5.25
N THR A 142 -4.12 10.33 4.03
CA THR A 142 -4.71 9.61 2.90
C THR A 142 -3.73 8.74 2.12
N THR A 143 -2.43 8.83 2.40
CA THR A 143 -1.40 8.15 1.63
C THR A 143 -0.27 7.70 2.52
N LEU A 144 0.20 6.48 2.24
CA LEU A 144 1.41 5.91 2.81
C LEU A 144 2.33 5.50 1.66
N SER A 145 3.57 5.98 1.68
CA SER A 145 4.57 5.64 0.65
C SER A 145 5.90 5.26 1.28
N GLY A 146 6.66 4.42 0.57
CA GLY A 146 7.97 4.00 1.03
C GLY A 146 8.64 3.01 0.09
N ILE A 147 9.75 2.48 0.58
CA ILE A 147 10.51 1.38 -0.05
C ILE A 147 10.65 0.23 0.93
N PHE A 148 10.86 -0.97 0.42
CA PHE A 148 11.09 -2.16 1.24
C PHE A 148 12.02 -3.14 0.54
N LYS A 149 12.61 -4.03 1.35
CA LYS A 149 13.40 -5.19 0.89
C LYS A 149 13.50 -6.21 2.01
N GLY A 150 13.96 -7.41 1.68
CA GLY A 150 14.34 -8.41 2.66
C GLY A 150 14.05 -9.82 2.19
N LYS A 151 14.42 -10.78 3.02
CA LYS A 151 14.24 -12.20 2.76
C LYS A 151 12.96 -12.70 3.41
N LEU A 152 12.21 -13.51 2.67
CA LEU A 152 11.04 -14.22 3.19
C LEU A 152 11.28 -15.72 3.06
N PHE A 153 10.67 -16.47 3.97
CA PHE A 153 10.86 -17.91 4.10
C PHE A 153 9.50 -18.60 4.05
N VAL A 154 9.45 -19.71 3.32
CA VAL A 154 8.40 -20.71 3.52
C VAL A 154 8.54 -21.24 4.95
N ASN A 155 7.44 -21.55 5.63
CA ASN A 155 7.48 -22.13 6.99
C ASN A 155 8.56 -21.50 7.90
N ASN A 156 8.34 -20.24 8.30
CA ASN A 156 9.35 -19.41 8.96
C ASN A 156 9.96 -19.97 10.26
N ALA A 157 9.42 -21.06 10.80
CA ALA A 157 9.95 -21.80 11.95
C ALA A 157 11.09 -22.78 11.62
N ASP A 158 11.26 -23.18 10.35
CA ASP A 158 12.30 -24.13 9.93
C ASP A 158 13.55 -23.38 9.40
N PRO A 159 14.72 -23.48 10.04
CA PRO A 159 15.93 -22.76 9.62
C PRO A 159 16.37 -23.09 8.19
N ASP A 160 16.08 -24.29 7.70
CA ASP A 160 16.49 -24.78 6.38
C ASP A 160 15.43 -24.55 5.29
N ALA A 161 14.36 -23.82 5.62
CA ALA A 161 13.26 -23.61 4.69
C ALA A 161 13.66 -22.82 3.45
N ASP A 162 12.96 -23.12 2.35
CA ASP A 162 13.06 -22.37 1.10
C ASP A 162 12.80 -20.89 1.34
N SER A 163 13.56 -20.06 0.64
CA SER A 163 13.50 -18.61 0.79
C SER A 163 13.46 -17.90 -0.55
N LEU A 164 12.96 -16.67 -0.51
CA LEU A 164 13.03 -15.72 -1.61
C LEU A 164 13.47 -14.37 -1.08
N VAL A 165 14.06 -13.57 -1.97
CA VAL A 165 14.46 -12.21 -1.65
C VAL A 165 13.55 -11.24 -2.38
N LEU A 166 13.00 -10.30 -1.63
CA LEU A 166 12.32 -9.12 -2.14
C LEU A 166 13.34 -8.01 -2.35
N THR A 167 13.48 -7.56 -3.60
CA THR A 167 14.36 -6.43 -3.95
C THR A 167 13.61 -5.34 -4.69
N ASN A 168 14.19 -4.13 -4.74
CA ASN A 168 13.60 -2.97 -5.41
C ASN A 168 12.13 -2.70 -5.00
N GLY A 169 11.80 -2.97 -3.74
CA GLY A 169 10.46 -2.77 -3.22
C GLY A 169 10.13 -1.29 -3.11
N SER A 170 8.97 -0.90 -3.65
CA SER A 170 8.40 0.45 -3.51
C SER A 170 6.89 0.34 -3.39
N PHE A 171 6.29 1.24 -2.63
CA PHE A 171 4.84 1.30 -2.51
C PHE A 171 4.37 2.74 -2.37
N ARG A 172 3.15 2.95 -2.86
CA ARG A 172 2.32 4.13 -2.61
C ARG A 172 0.92 3.59 -2.51
N VAL A 173 0.31 3.67 -1.33
CA VAL A 173 -1.02 3.09 -1.10
C VAL A 173 -1.96 4.11 -0.48
N LYS A 174 -3.26 3.94 -0.73
CA LYS A 174 -4.28 4.73 -0.07
C LYS A 174 -4.30 4.35 1.40
N PHE A 175 -4.20 5.34 2.28
CA PHE A 175 -4.27 5.10 3.71
C PHE A 175 -5.70 5.30 4.21
N GLN A 176 -6.24 4.27 4.86
CA GLN A 176 -7.56 4.21 5.45
C GLN A 176 -7.39 4.10 6.97
N LYS A 177 -7.90 5.10 7.68
CA LYS A 177 -7.91 5.14 9.15
C LYS A 177 -9.23 4.63 9.70
#